data_AF-A0A0D7B889-F1
#
_entry.id   AF-A0A0D7B889-F1
#
_cell.length_a   1.000
_cell.length_b   1.000
_cell.length_c   1.000
_cell.angle_alpha   90.00
_cell.angle_beta   90.00
_cell.angle_gamma   90.00
#
_symmetry.space_group_name_H-M   'P 1'
#
loop_
_entity.id
_entity.type
_entity.pdbx_description
1 polymer ?
#
loop_
_entity_poly.entity_id
_entity_poly.type
_entity_poly.pdbx_seq_one_letter_code
_entity_poly.pdbx_strand_id
1 'polypeptide(L)'
;MQTKNPVFPRVHQAVLDGQTFDEAMVEAIRDAAARPDSPWSNLIPAVIGPRTNQQYLSALSLTLQSRKENKELQGVKHFWKSVAKQAPENVDLITPSASTLSTVQMQLPSDRK
;
A
#
# COMPACT_ATOMS: atom_id res chain seq x y z
N MET A 1 -14.45 4.36 -55.00
CA MET A 1 -14.36 3.47 -53.82
C MET A 1 -13.91 4.32 -52.64
N GLN A 2 -14.78 4.53 -51.65
CA GLN A 2 -14.40 5.32 -50.45
C GLN A 2 -13.46 4.46 -49.60
N THR A 3 -12.19 4.86 -49.52
CA THR A 3 -11.24 4.32 -48.55
C THR A 3 -11.73 4.74 -47.16
N LYS A 4 -12.26 3.78 -46.39
CA LYS A 4 -12.64 4.04 -44.99
C LYS A 4 -11.38 4.41 -44.23
N ASN A 5 -11.24 5.69 -43.87
CA ASN A 5 -10.17 6.11 -42.99
C ASN A 5 -10.32 5.38 -41.65
N PRO A 6 -9.25 4.78 -41.10
CA PRO A 6 -9.32 4.09 -39.83
C PRO A 6 -9.64 5.09 -38.72
N VAL A 7 -10.55 4.72 -37.82
CA VAL A 7 -10.97 5.55 -36.66
C VAL A 7 -9.79 5.81 -35.73
N PHE A 8 -8.90 4.82 -35.56
CA PHE A 8 -7.65 4.94 -34.82
C PHE A 8 -6.47 4.69 -35.75
N PRO A 9 -6.01 5.71 -36.50
CA PRO A 9 -4.98 5.52 -37.51
C PRO A 9 -3.67 5.00 -36.92
N ARG A 10 -3.33 5.44 -35.69
CA ARG A 10 -2.11 5.01 -34.99
C ARG A 10 -2.16 3.54 -34.54
N VAL A 11 -3.29 3.10 -34.00
CA VAL A 11 -3.48 1.70 -33.58
C VAL A 11 -3.50 0.79 -34.81
N HIS A 12 -4.18 1.22 -35.86
CA HIS A 12 -4.21 0.49 -37.12
C HIS A 12 -2.80 0.29 -37.70
N GLN A 13 -1.96 1.32 -37.65
CA GLN A 13 -0.58 1.23 -38.12
C GLN A 13 0.27 0.31 -37.24
N ALA A 14 0.17 0.43 -35.92
CA ALA A 14 0.87 -0.45 -34.98
C ALA A 14 0.53 -1.94 -35.15
N VAL A 15 -0.75 -2.25 -35.44
CA VAL A 15 -1.18 -3.62 -35.74
C VAL A 15 -0.62 -4.12 -37.08
N LEU A 16 -0.53 -3.26 -38.09
CA LEU A 16 0.15 -3.60 -39.36
C LEU A 16 1.65 -3.84 -39.17
N ASP A 17 2.27 -3.11 -38.24
CA ASP A 17 3.68 -3.26 -37.87
C ASP A 17 3.94 -4.51 -36.99
N GLY A 18 2.89 -5.30 -36.70
CA GLY A 18 2.99 -6.60 -36.03
C GLY A 18 2.78 -6.55 -34.51
N GLN A 19 2.40 -5.41 -33.94
CA GLN A 19 1.99 -5.35 -32.52
C GLN A 19 0.62 -6.00 -32.32
N THR A 20 0.39 -6.53 -31.11
CA THR A 20 -0.96 -6.99 -30.76
C THR A 20 -1.90 -5.80 -30.63
N PHE A 21 -3.17 -6.01 -30.98
CA PHE A 21 -4.18 -4.96 -30.89
C PHE A 21 -4.31 -4.40 -29.47
N ASP A 22 -4.25 -5.27 -28.46
CA ASP A 22 -4.35 -4.89 -27.05
C ASP A 22 -3.18 -3.98 -26.63
N GLU A 23 -1.94 -4.34 -27.00
CA GLU A 23 -0.76 -3.50 -26.72
C GLU A 23 -0.86 -2.14 -27.42
N ALA A 24 -1.20 -2.13 -28.71
CA ALA A 24 -1.34 -0.91 -29.49
C ALA A 24 -2.45 0.01 -28.94
N MET A 25 -3.56 -0.55 -28.48
CA MET A 25 -4.65 0.20 -27.85
C MET A 25 -4.24 0.77 -26.49
N VAL A 26 -3.59 -0.03 -25.64
CA VAL A 26 -3.11 0.41 -24.32
C VAL A 26 -2.11 1.56 -24.46
N GLU A 27 -1.20 1.48 -25.44
CA GLU A 27 -0.23 2.54 -25.70
C GLU A 27 -0.89 3.82 -26.22
N ALA A 28 -1.87 3.71 -27.14
CA ALA A 28 -2.64 4.86 -27.62
C ALA A 28 -3.41 5.57 -26.48
N ILE A 29 -4.00 4.79 -25.55
CA ILE A 29 -4.70 5.32 -24.38
C ILE A 29 -3.71 5.99 -23.42
N ARG A 30 -2.55 5.39 -23.17
CA ARG A 30 -1.49 5.99 -22.33
C ARG A 30 -1.04 7.34 -22.87
N ASP A 31 -0.84 7.45 -24.18
CA ASP A 31 -0.44 8.71 -24.83
C ASP A 31 -1.57 9.75 -24.88
N ALA A 32 -2.83 9.30 -24.91
CA ALA A 32 -3.96 10.20 -24.76
C ALA A 32 -4.07 10.75 -23.32
N ALA A 33 -3.73 9.95 -22.32
CA ALA A 33 -3.77 10.33 -20.91
C ALA A 33 -2.55 11.16 -20.46
N ALA A 34 -1.39 10.96 -21.08
CA ALA A 34 -0.17 11.72 -20.80
C ALA A 34 -0.25 13.19 -21.26
N ARG A 35 -1.23 13.54 -22.10
CA ARG A 35 -1.47 14.91 -22.56
C ARG A 35 -2.26 15.70 -21.51
N PRO A 36 -1.69 16.76 -20.90
CA PRO A 36 -2.32 17.49 -19.79
C PRO A 36 -3.71 18.03 -20.14
N ASP A 37 -3.86 18.55 -21.37
CA ASP A 37 -5.09 19.18 -21.85
C ASP A 37 -6.11 18.19 -22.45
N SER A 38 -5.82 16.89 -22.40
CA SER A 38 -6.70 15.85 -22.93
C SER A 38 -7.82 15.55 -21.93
N PRO A 39 -9.08 15.35 -22.36
CA PRO A 39 -10.13 14.84 -21.49
C PRO A 39 -9.75 13.52 -20.79
N TRP A 40 -8.85 12.74 -21.41
CA TRP A 40 -8.32 11.49 -20.86
C TRP A 40 -7.40 11.67 -19.66
N SER A 41 -6.78 12.84 -19.47
CA SER A 41 -5.95 13.13 -18.29
C SER A 41 -6.79 13.20 -17.01
N ASN A 42 -8.07 13.59 -17.13
CA ASN A 42 -9.03 13.66 -16.03
C ASN A 42 -9.86 12.38 -15.88
N LEU A 43 -10.12 11.68 -16.99
CA LEU A 43 -10.99 10.49 -17.05
C LEU A 43 -10.31 9.22 -16.60
N ILE A 44 -9.00 9.10 -16.80
CA ILE A 44 -8.23 8.01 -16.24
C ILE A 44 -7.76 8.51 -14.87
N PRO A 45 -8.44 8.19 -13.75
CA PRO A 45 -7.73 8.24 -12.48
C PRO A 45 -6.49 7.39 -12.74
N ALA A 46 -5.30 7.98 -12.55
CA ALA A 46 -4.02 7.33 -12.80
C ALA A 46 -4.22 5.85 -12.53
N VAL A 47 -3.99 4.96 -13.50
CA VAL A 47 -4.34 3.51 -13.46
C VAL A 47 -3.74 2.78 -12.23
N ILE A 48 -3.08 3.54 -11.36
CA ILE A 48 -2.35 3.23 -10.16
C ILE A 48 -2.90 4.07 -8.97
N GLY A 49 -4.16 4.51 -8.90
CA GLY A 49 -4.65 5.32 -7.77
C GLY A 49 -3.78 6.57 -7.45
N PRO A 50 -3.88 7.16 -6.24
CA PRO A 50 -3.11 8.37 -5.89
C PRO A 50 -1.62 8.09 -5.60
N ARG A 51 -1.19 6.82 -5.69
CA ARG A 51 0.16 6.39 -5.31
C ARG A 51 0.91 5.86 -6.51
N THR A 52 2.21 6.10 -6.60
CA THR A 52 3.02 5.51 -7.67
C THR A 52 3.19 4.00 -7.45
N ASN A 53 3.50 3.24 -8.51
CA ASN A 53 3.81 1.81 -8.39
C ASN A 53 4.89 1.52 -7.32
N GLN A 54 5.91 2.38 -7.24
CA GLN A 54 6.97 2.28 -6.23
C GLN A 54 6.43 2.45 -4.81
N GLN A 55 5.45 3.33 -4.60
CA GLN A 55 4.82 3.53 -3.29
C GLN A 55 3.97 2.32 -2.87
N TYR A 56 3.34 1.62 -3.81
CA TYR A 56 2.66 0.35 -3.50
C TYR A 56 3.66 -0.75 -3.15
N LEU A 57 4.73 -0.88 -3.92
CA LEU A 57 5.78 -1.87 -3.64
C LEU A 57 6.44 -1.62 -2.28
N SER A 58 6.74 -0.35 -1.94
CA SER A 58 7.31 -0.02 -0.64
C SER A 58 6.34 -0.28 0.51
N ALA A 59 5.06 0.08 0.36
CA ALA A 59 4.04 -0.20 1.36
C ALA A 59 3.83 -1.70 1.58
N LEU A 60 3.86 -2.50 0.50
CA LEU A 60 3.75 -3.95 0.55
C LEU A 60 4.95 -4.56 1.29
N SER A 61 6.17 -4.18 0.90
CA SER A 61 7.40 -4.64 1.54
C SER A 61 7.44 -4.30 3.03
N LEU A 62 7.10 -3.06 3.38
CA LEU A 62 6.99 -2.62 4.78
C LEU A 62 5.98 -3.48 5.55
N THR A 63 4.79 -3.70 4.98
CA THR A 63 3.73 -4.49 5.62
C THR A 63 4.18 -5.93 5.86
N LEU A 64 4.83 -6.56 4.88
CA LEU A 64 5.33 -7.92 5.00
C LEU A 64 6.46 -8.02 6.04
N GLN A 65 7.39 -7.07 6.03
CA GLN A 65 8.49 -7.02 6.98
C GLN A 65 7.98 -6.83 8.41
N SER A 66 7.10 -5.85 8.64
CA SER A 66 6.52 -5.62 9.97
C SER A 66 5.73 -6.83 10.49
N ARG A 67 5.05 -7.57 9.61
CA ARG A 67 4.36 -8.81 10.01
C ARG A 67 5.34 -9.89 10.46
N LYS A 68 6.45 -10.05 9.74
CA LYS A 68 7.51 -11.00 10.10
C LYS A 68 8.13 -10.65 11.45
N GLU A 69 8.55 -9.39 11.61
CA GLU A 69 9.15 -8.89 12.85
C GLU A 69 8.20 -9.04 14.05
N ASN A 70 6.91 -8.69 13.88
CA ASN A 70 5.92 -8.87 14.95
C ASN A 70 5.79 -10.34 15.36
N LYS A 71 5.75 -11.27 14.40
CA LYS A 71 5.67 -12.71 14.70
C LYS A 71 6.89 -13.19 15.50
N GLU A 72 8.09 -12.73 15.15
CA GLU A 72 9.33 -13.05 15.88
C GLU A 72 9.30 -12.48 17.31
N LEU A 73 8.88 -11.22 17.45
CA LEU A 73 8.76 -10.55 18.74
C LEU A 73 7.71 -11.16 19.67
N GLN A 74 6.62 -11.75 19.14
CA GLN A 74 5.64 -12.44 19.98
C GLN A 74 6.28 -13.60 20.75
N GLY A 75 7.19 -14.36 20.13
CA GLY A 75 7.89 -15.47 20.78
C GLY A 75 8.73 -14.99 21.96
N VAL A 76 9.53 -13.94 21.74
CA VAL A 76 10.35 -13.30 22.78
C VAL A 76 9.49 -12.75 23.91
N LYS A 77 8.38 -12.08 23.57
CA LYS A 77 7.41 -11.56 24.54
C LYS A 77 6.79 -12.67 25.38
N HIS A 78 6.37 -13.77 24.77
CA HIS A 78 5.79 -14.90 25.50
C HIS A 78 6.78 -15.54 26.45
N PHE A 79 8.05 -15.68 26.03
CA PHE A 79 9.13 -16.17 26.87
C PHE A 79 9.34 -15.27 28.09
N TRP A 80 9.53 -13.97 27.90
CA TRP A 80 9.74 -13.07 29.04
C TRP A 80 8.52 -12.97 29.95
N LYS A 81 7.30 -13.07 29.39
CA LYS A 81 6.07 -13.13 30.18
C LYS A 81 5.98 -14.42 31.02
N SER A 82 6.43 -15.56 30.49
CA SER A 82 6.44 -16.81 31.26
C SER A 82 7.48 -16.76 32.38
N VAL A 83 8.69 -16.25 32.10
CA VAL A 83 9.75 -16.05 33.09
C VAL A 83 9.29 -15.12 34.21
N ALA A 84 8.69 -13.98 33.89
CA ALA A 84 8.21 -13.03 34.89
C ALA A 84 7.17 -13.63 35.85
N LYS A 85 6.30 -14.53 35.35
CA LYS A 85 5.26 -15.20 36.14
C LYS A 85 5.77 -16.29 37.08
N GLN A 86 7.00 -16.76 36.90
CA GLN A 86 7.60 -17.74 37.82
C GLN A 86 8.01 -17.11 39.16
N ALA A 87 8.19 -15.79 39.19
CA ALA A 87 8.42 -15.07 40.44
C ALA A 87 7.12 -14.99 41.26
N PRO A 88 7.14 -15.34 42.57
CA PRO A 88 5.94 -15.36 43.41
C PRO A 88 5.30 -13.97 43.55
N GLU A 89 6.08 -12.90 43.41
CA GLU A 89 5.63 -11.50 43.47
C GLU A 89 4.75 -11.09 42.29
N ASN A 90 4.83 -11.81 41.16
CA ASN A 90 4.24 -11.38 39.88
C ASN A 90 3.15 -12.34 39.35
N VAL A 91 2.75 -13.35 40.13
CA VAL A 91 1.80 -14.39 39.69
C VAL A 91 0.45 -13.78 39.27
N ASP A 92 -0.05 -12.82 40.05
CA ASP A 92 -1.33 -12.14 39.82
C ASP A 92 -1.19 -10.82 39.06
N LEU A 93 0.02 -10.43 38.65
CA LEU A 93 0.27 -9.18 37.95
C LEU A 93 -0.25 -9.26 36.51
N ILE A 94 -1.38 -8.61 36.25
CA ILE A 94 -1.96 -8.50 34.91
C ILE A 94 -1.17 -7.46 34.12
N THR A 95 -0.40 -7.91 33.12
CA THR A 95 0.18 -7.00 32.12
C THR A 95 -0.92 -6.52 31.17
N PRO A 96 -1.25 -5.22 31.11
CA PRO A 96 -2.27 -4.71 30.21
C PRO A 96 -1.90 -4.96 28.74
N SER A 97 -2.90 -5.20 27.90
CA SER A 97 -2.67 -5.30 26.45
C SER A 97 -2.38 -3.92 25.85
N ALA A 98 -1.78 -3.87 24.66
CA ALA A 98 -1.50 -2.61 23.98
C ALA A 98 -2.77 -1.75 23.77
N SER A 99 -3.92 -2.37 23.57
CA SER A 99 -5.23 -1.70 23.45
C SER A 99 -5.73 -1.13 24.78
N THR A 100 -5.27 -1.69 25.91
CA THR A 100 -5.65 -1.26 27.27
C THR A 100 -4.81 -0.06 27.73
N LEU A 101 -3.61 0.14 27.17
CA LEU A 101 -2.72 1.26 27.51
C LEU A 101 -3.29 2.63 27.10
N SER A 102 -4.12 2.68 26.04
CA SER A 102 -4.78 3.93 25.64
C SER A 102 -5.82 4.42 26.66
N THR A 103 -6.27 3.54 27.57
CA THR A 103 -7.23 3.87 28.63
C THR A 103 -6.55 4.38 29.91
N VAL A 104 -5.24 4.19 30.04
CA VAL A 104 -4.47 4.63 31.22
C VAL A 104 -4.13 6.12 31.06
N GLN A 105 -4.99 6.99 31.59
CA GLN A 105 -4.67 8.40 31.79
C GLN A 105 -3.78 8.55 33.01
N MET A 106 -2.48 8.74 32.79
CA MET A 106 -1.54 9.04 33.87
C MET A 106 -1.70 10.53 34.23
N GLN A 107 -2.29 10.83 35.39
CA GLN A 107 -2.35 12.21 35.89
C GLN A 107 -0.94 12.63 36.31
N LEU A 108 -0.38 13.63 35.62
CA LEU A 108 0.91 14.22 35.96
C LEU A 108 0.75 15.06 37.25
N PRO A 109 1.60 14.86 38.27
CA PRO A 109 1.54 15.66 39.49
C PRO A 109 1.86 17.14 39.20
N SER A 110 1.09 18.03 39.82
CA SER A 110 1.12 19.49 39.64
C SER A 110 2.38 20.19 40.18
N ASP A 111 3.28 19.44 40.83
CA ASP A 111 4.44 19.98 41.55
C ASP A 111 5.64 20.32 40.64
N ARG A 112 5.45 20.31 39.32
CA ARG A 112 6.37 20.97 38.39
C ARG A 112 5.70 22.22 37.80
N LYS A 113 5.67 23.29 38.58
CA LYS A 113 5.56 24.66 38.09
C LYS A 113 6.78 25.45 38.54
#